data_AF-A0A3D3W343-F1
#
_entry.id   AF-A0A3D3W343-F1
#
_cell.length_a   1.000
_cell.length_b   1.000
_cell.length_c   1.000
_cell.angle_alpha   90.00
_cell.angle_beta   90.00
_cell.angle_gamma   90.00
#
_symmetry.space_group_name_H-M   'P 1'
#
loop_
_entity.id
_entity.type
_entity.pdbx_description
1 polymer ?
#
loop_
_entity_poly.entity_id
_entity_poly.type
_entity_poly.pdbx_seq_one_letter_code
_entity_poly.pdbx_strand_id
1 'polypeptide(L)'
;DQRLTSVGRQPDRSGMKGTAQGNSASGSAGTAAVAVPATATEMAPKRRLSFREQRELEELPDRIASLEQRQKELNAEMAAPGFFQSGGTGIAAVTTELAKVSAELLQCYERWELLESGL
;
A
#
# COMPACT_ATOMS: atom_id res chain seq x y z
N ASP A 1 34.70 52.03 -8.25
CA ASP A 1 34.45 51.45 -9.57
C ASP A 1 33.12 50.68 -9.55
N GLN A 2 32.48 50.53 -10.71
CA GLN A 2 31.18 49.90 -11.09
C GLN A 2 30.60 48.82 -10.11
N ARG A 3 29.29 48.65 -9.79
CA ARG A 3 27.94 48.98 -10.32
C ARG A 3 27.52 48.32 -11.65
N LEU A 4 26.41 47.55 -11.62
CA LEU A 4 25.64 46.91 -12.73
C LEU A 4 26.38 45.70 -13.35
N THR A 5 25.83 44.60 -13.91
CA THR A 5 24.46 44.13 -14.29
C THR A 5 24.52 42.56 -14.36
N SER A 6 23.51 41.70 -14.63
CA SER A 6 22.12 41.85 -15.09
C SER A 6 21.19 40.65 -14.75
N VAL A 7 19.89 40.89 -14.96
CA VAL A 7 18.73 40.02 -15.28
C VAL A 7 19.00 38.79 -16.17
N GLY A 8 18.21 37.71 -15.95
CA GLY A 8 18.00 36.58 -16.87
C GLY A 8 17.03 35.53 -16.28
N ARG A 9 15.72 35.79 -16.19
CA ARG A 9 14.68 35.47 -17.20
C ARG A 9 14.69 34.00 -17.69
N GLN A 10 14.05 33.14 -16.90
CA GLN A 10 13.24 31.97 -17.34
C GLN A 10 11.94 32.34 -18.10
N PRO A 11 11.75 32.12 -19.41
CA PRO A 11 10.43 31.82 -20.00
C PRO A 11 10.21 30.29 -20.00
N ASP A 12 9.05 29.68 -20.29
CA ASP A 12 7.71 30.13 -20.65
C ASP A 12 6.68 29.13 -20.05
N ARG A 13 5.46 29.58 -19.73
CA ARG A 13 4.34 28.68 -19.35
C ARG A 13 3.11 28.99 -20.21
N SER A 14 3.20 28.68 -21.50
CA SER A 14 2.07 28.75 -22.41
C SER A 14 1.12 27.56 -22.27
N GLY A 15 -0.18 27.87 -22.20
CA GLY A 15 -1.21 27.06 -22.87
C GLY A 15 -2.01 26.05 -22.03
N MET A 16 -3.07 26.53 -21.37
CA MET A 16 -4.41 25.98 -21.64
C MET A 16 -5.52 26.99 -21.30
N LYS A 17 -6.33 27.36 -22.29
CA LYS A 17 -7.58 28.11 -22.12
C LYS A 17 -8.71 27.12 -21.82
N GLY A 18 -9.54 27.40 -20.82
CA GLY A 18 -10.77 26.66 -20.53
C GLY A 18 -11.82 27.59 -19.93
N THR A 19 -12.71 28.11 -20.77
CA THR A 19 -13.79 29.03 -20.36
C THR A 19 -15.06 28.26 -20.03
N ALA A 20 -15.59 28.45 -18.81
CA ALA A 20 -16.97 28.13 -18.48
C ALA A 20 -17.51 29.18 -17.50
N GLN A 21 -18.55 29.91 -17.91
CA GLN A 21 -19.26 30.93 -17.13
C GLN A 21 -20.72 30.50 -17.04
N GLY A 22 -21.32 30.58 -15.85
CA GLY A 22 -22.73 30.18 -15.68
C GLY A 22 -23.15 30.01 -14.22
N ASN A 23 -23.11 31.09 -13.44
CA ASN A 23 -23.73 31.11 -12.10
C ASN A 23 -25.04 31.93 -12.15
N SER A 24 -26.16 31.27 -11.90
CA SER A 24 -27.48 31.88 -11.66
C SER A 24 -28.18 31.11 -10.54
N ALA A 25 -28.92 31.84 -9.70
CA ALA A 25 -29.17 31.45 -8.31
C ALA A 25 -30.55 30.79 -8.04
N SER A 26 -30.73 30.46 -6.75
CA SER A 26 -31.99 30.13 -6.05
C SER A 26 -32.36 28.63 -5.99
N GLY A 27 -32.58 28.03 -4.82
CA GLY A 27 -32.48 28.60 -3.47
C GLY A 27 -33.06 27.71 -2.36
N SER A 28 -33.34 28.36 -1.23
CA SER A 28 -33.97 27.83 0.01
C SER A 28 -33.07 27.07 0.99
N ALA A 29 -32.96 27.63 2.20
CA ALA A 29 -32.29 27.03 3.34
C ALA A 29 -33.24 26.12 4.14
N GLY A 30 -32.69 25.09 4.79
CA GLY A 30 -33.44 24.15 5.61
C GLY A 30 -32.62 23.63 6.80
N THR A 31 -32.58 24.45 7.85
CA THR A 31 -32.43 24.12 9.29
C THR A 31 -31.50 22.96 9.71
N ALA A 32 -30.53 23.29 10.57
CA ALA A 32 -29.74 22.29 11.29
C ALA A 32 -30.60 21.44 12.25
N ALA A 33 -30.32 20.13 12.31
CA ALA A 33 -30.75 19.25 13.39
C ALA A 33 -29.62 18.29 13.75
N VAL A 34 -29.24 18.25 15.03
CA VAL A 34 -28.20 17.37 15.55
C VAL A 34 -28.79 15.97 15.74
N ALA A 35 -28.20 14.96 15.11
CA ALA A 35 -28.47 13.56 15.41
C ALA A 35 -27.18 12.75 15.30
N VAL A 36 -26.64 12.33 16.44
CA VAL A 36 -25.76 11.17 16.51
C VAL A 36 -26.63 9.93 16.72
N PRO A 37 -26.50 8.91 15.87
CA PRO A 37 -26.83 7.55 16.26
C PRO A 37 -25.55 6.71 16.28
N ALA A 38 -25.23 6.18 17.45
CA ALA A 38 -24.25 5.12 17.57
C ALA A 38 -24.80 3.79 17.02
N THR A 39 -23.89 2.89 16.66
CA THR A 39 -24.12 1.45 16.47
C THR A 39 -25.22 1.04 15.48
N ALA A 40 -24.87 1.08 14.19
CA ALA A 40 -25.33 0.08 13.24
C ALA A 40 -24.11 -0.47 12.49
N THR A 41 -23.43 -1.45 13.08
CA THR A 41 -22.54 -2.34 12.32
C THR A 41 -23.45 -3.25 11.50
N GLU A 42 -23.94 -2.72 10.37
CA GLU A 42 -24.53 -3.56 9.33
C GLU A 42 -23.43 -4.52 8.87
N MET A 43 -23.55 -5.80 9.25
CA MET A 43 -22.76 -6.86 8.64
C MET A 43 -23.10 -6.88 7.16
N ALA A 44 -22.21 -6.29 6.35
CA ALA A 44 -22.33 -6.30 4.91
C ALA A 44 -22.52 -7.75 4.44
N PRO A 45 -23.42 -8.03 3.48
CA PRO A 45 -23.72 -9.38 3.05
C PRO A 45 -22.43 -10.04 2.53
N LYS A 46 -21.97 -11.08 3.24
CA LYS A 46 -20.71 -11.79 2.98
C LYS A 46 -20.60 -12.12 1.49
N ARG A 47 -19.63 -11.50 0.81
CA ARG A 47 -19.55 -11.58 -0.66
C ARG A 47 -19.20 -13.00 -1.05
N ARG A 48 -19.90 -13.53 -2.04
CA ARG A 48 -19.50 -14.78 -2.70
C ARG A 48 -18.18 -14.51 -3.43
N LEU A 49 -17.13 -15.25 -3.08
CA LEU A 49 -15.85 -15.20 -3.77
C LEU A 49 -16.06 -15.46 -5.27
N SER A 50 -15.37 -14.69 -6.10
CA SER A 50 -15.27 -14.99 -7.53
C SER A 50 -14.40 -16.23 -7.76
N PHE A 51 -14.49 -16.83 -8.94
CA PHE A 51 -13.64 -17.97 -9.31
C PHE A 51 -12.14 -17.70 -9.18
N ARG A 52 -11.70 -16.44 -9.36
CA ARG A 52 -10.29 -16.04 -9.20
C ARG A 52 -9.89 -16.01 -7.74
N GLU A 53 -10.74 -15.42 -6.89
CA GLU A 53 -10.54 -15.34 -5.43
C GLU A 53 -10.60 -16.74 -4.77
N GLN A 54 -11.43 -17.64 -5.30
CA GLN A 54 -11.47 -19.03 -4.88
C GLN A 54 -10.14 -19.75 -5.17
N ARG A 55 -9.57 -19.56 -6.36
CA ARG A 55 -8.28 -20.12 -6.77
C ARG A 55 -7.12 -19.53 -5.97
N GLU A 56 -7.15 -18.23 -5.74
CA GLU A 56 -6.16 -17.55 -4.89
C GLU A 56 -6.18 -18.09 -3.45
N LEU A 57 -7.36 -18.36 -2.89
CA LEU A 57 -7.50 -18.99 -1.56
C LEU A 57 -7.00 -20.44 -1.53
N GLU A 58 -7.12 -21.19 -2.63
CA GLU A 58 -6.51 -22.53 -2.78
C GLU A 58 -4.98 -22.48 -2.92
N GLU A 59 -4.42 -21.43 -3.55
CA GLU A 59 -2.97 -21.27 -3.79
C GLU A 59 -2.20 -20.62 -2.62
N LEU A 60 -2.87 -19.83 -1.78
CA LEU A 60 -2.25 -19.12 -0.66
C LEU A 60 -1.55 -20.04 0.36
N PRO A 61 -2.11 -21.20 0.78
CA PRO A 61 -1.42 -22.11 1.71
C PRO A 61 -0.06 -22.58 1.22
N ASP A 62 0.07 -22.99 -0.05
CA ASP A 62 1.34 -23.41 -0.65
C ASP A 62 2.32 -22.24 -0.77
N ARG A 63 1.83 -21.04 -1.11
CA ARG A 63 2.65 -19.82 -1.15
C ARG A 63 3.17 -19.44 0.24
N ILE A 64 2.33 -19.50 1.26
CA ILE A 64 2.70 -19.27 2.67
C ILE A 64 3.76 -20.27 3.10
N ALA A 65 3.54 -21.58 2.90
CA ALA A 65 4.49 -22.62 3.26
C ALA A 65 5.86 -22.43 2.57
N SER A 66 5.86 -22.02 1.30
CA SER A 66 7.07 -21.73 0.54
C SER A 66 7.83 -20.51 1.10
N LEU A 67 7.11 -19.44 1.45
CA LEU A 67 7.70 -18.24 2.05
C LEU A 67 8.20 -18.50 3.48
N GLU A 68 7.49 -19.29 4.30
CA GLU A 68 7.95 -19.71 5.62
C GLU A 68 9.24 -20.54 5.53
N GLN A 69 9.29 -21.49 4.58
CA GLN A 69 10.48 -22.29 4.35
C GLN A 69 11.66 -21.38 3.95
N ARG A 70 11.43 -20.40 3.08
CA ARG A 70 12.46 -19.41 2.73
C ARG A 70 12.89 -18.54 3.91
N GLN A 71 11.96 -18.16 4.78
CA GLN A 71 12.26 -17.41 6.01
C GLN A 71 13.14 -18.25 6.96
N LYS A 72 12.85 -19.55 7.10
CA LYS A 72 13.64 -20.50 7.92
C LYS A 72 15.06 -20.66 7.36
N GLU A 73 15.22 -20.77 6.04
CA GLU A 73 16.53 -20.83 5.37
C GLU A 73 17.37 -19.57 5.62
N LEU A 74 16.79 -18.38 5.42
CA LEU A 74 17.49 -17.11 5.64
C LEU A 74 17.91 -16.94 7.12
N ASN A 75 17.07 -17.35 8.07
CA ASN A 75 17.44 -17.35 9.49
C ASN A 75 18.54 -18.38 9.80
N ALA A 76 18.53 -19.56 9.18
CA ALA A 76 19.59 -20.56 9.34
C ALA A 76 20.93 -20.08 8.76
N GLU A 77 20.90 -19.37 7.63
CA GLU A 77 22.07 -18.70 7.05
C GLU A 77 22.61 -17.63 8.01
N MET A 78 21.75 -16.78 8.57
CA MET A 78 22.14 -15.77 9.57
C MET A 78 22.70 -16.38 10.86
N ALA A 79 22.23 -17.57 11.25
CA ALA A 79 22.73 -18.30 12.42
C ALA A 79 24.05 -19.05 12.16
N ALA A 80 24.53 -19.10 10.91
CA ALA A 80 25.73 -19.86 10.57
C ALA A 80 27.01 -19.24 11.19
N PRO A 81 27.91 -20.04 11.79
CA PRO A 81 29.19 -19.53 12.27
C PRO A 81 30.00 -19.03 11.06
N GLY A 82 30.39 -17.76 11.10
CA GLY A 82 31.03 -17.08 9.98
C GLY A 82 30.14 -16.06 9.26
N PHE A 83 28.81 -16.13 9.37
CA PHE A 83 27.90 -15.24 8.65
C PHE A 83 28.17 -13.75 8.92
N PHE A 84 28.21 -13.36 10.19
CA PHE A 84 28.54 -11.98 10.59
C PHE A 84 30.01 -11.60 10.34
N GLN A 85 30.86 -12.56 9.97
CA GLN A 85 32.28 -12.38 9.63
C GLN A 85 32.46 -12.26 8.10
N SER A 86 31.46 -12.63 7.29
CA SER A 86 31.47 -12.55 5.82
C SER A 86 31.37 -11.12 5.25
N GLY A 87 31.19 -10.11 6.11
CA GLY A 87 31.19 -8.69 5.73
C GLY A 87 29.82 -8.11 5.38
N GLY A 88 29.75 -6.77 5.36
CA GLY A 88 28.48 -6.03 5.36
C GLY A 88 27.56 -6.28 4.17
N THR A 89 28.09 -6.51 2.97
CA THR A 89 27.27 -6.66 1.75
C THR A 89 26.41 -7.93 1.76
N GLY A 90 26.95 -9.05 2.23
CA GLY A 90 26.19 -10.30 2.36
C GLY A 90 25.13 -10.22 3.45
N ILE A 91 25.51 -9.68 4.62
CA ILE A 91 24.61 -9.45 5.76
C ILE A 91 23.43 -8.56 5.35
N ALA A 92 23.70 -7.44 4.65
CA ALA A 92 22.67 -6.52 4.19
C ALA A 92 21.71 -7.16 3.17
N ALA A 93 22.22 -7.98 2.24
CA ALA A 93 21.39 -8.68 1.26
C ALA A 93 20.43 -9.66 1.92
N VAL A 94 20.93 -10.57 2.78
CA VAL A 94 20.12 -11.56 3.48
C VAL A 94 19.11 -10.90 4.44
N THR A 95 19.51 -9.84 5.13
CA THR A 95 18.59 -9.08 6.02
C THR A 95 17.47 -8.40 5.21
N THR A 96 17.78 -7.90 4.01
CA THR A 96 16.80 -7.29 3.10
C THR A 96 15.81 -8.33 2.56
N GLU A 97 16.30 -9.49 2.10
CA GLU A 97 15.45 -10.59 1.65
C GLU A 97 14.60 -11.15 2.80
N LEU A 98 15.14 -11.25 4.02
CA LEU A 98 14.37 -11.70 5.19
C LEU A 98 13.23 -10.73 5.53
N ALA A 99 13.49 -9.42 5.50
CA ALA A 99 12.46 -8.40 5.71
C ALA A 99 11.36 -8.47 4.63
N LYS A 100 11.76 -8.65 3.36
CA LYS A 100 10.84 -8.81 2.22
C LYS A 100 9.96 -10.07 2.36
N VAL A 101 10.56 -11.23 2.61
CA VAL A 101 9.83 -12.51 2.82
C VAL A 101 8.85 -12.39 4.00
N SER A 102 9.25 -11.71 5.07
CA SER A 102 8.38 -11.49 6.25
C SER A 102 7.20 -10.57 5.94
N ALA A 103 7.40 -9.54 5.10
CA ALA A 103 6.32 -8.68 4.63
C ALA A 103 5.38 -9.40 3.63
N GLU A 104 5.92 -10.23 2.73
CA GLU A 104 5.11 -11.06 1.82
C GLU A 104 4.29 -12.10 2.58
N LEU A 105 4.84 -12.71 3.65
CA LEU A 105 4.08 -13.61 4.54
C LEU A 105 2.88 -12.89 5.17
N LEU A 106 3.11 -11.72 5.77
CA LEU A 106 2.03 -10.93 6.38
C LEU A 106 0.92 -10.62 5.36
N GLN A 107 1.29 -10.16 4.16
CA GLN A 107 0.34 -9.89 3.08
C GLN A 107 -0.43 -11.13 2.63
N CYS A 108 0.21 -12.30 2.59
CA CYS A 108 -0.46 -13.55 2.26
C CYS A 108 -1.46 -13.96 3.36
N TYR A 109 -1.12 -13.78 4.64
CA TYR A 109 -2.05 -14.02 5.74
C TYR A 109 -3.22 -13.03 5.74
N GLU A 110 -2.96 -11.72 5.63
CA GLU A 110 -4.01 -10.69 5.52
C GLU A 110 -4.96 -10.97 4.34
N ARG A 111 -4.41 -11.40 3.19
CA ARG A 111 -5.21 -11.75 2.02
C ARG A 111 -6.01 -13.03 2.23
N TRP A 112 -5.45 -14.05 2.87
CA TRP A 112 -6.15 -15.29 3.21
C TRP A 112 -7.31 -15.02 4.19
N GLU A 113 -7.07 -14.26 5.26
CA GLU A 113 -8.12 -13.87 6.21
C GLU A 113 -9.23 -13.05 5.55
N LEU A 114 -8.91 -12.13 4.63
CA LEU A 114 -9.89 -11.36 3.87
C LEU A 114 -10.78 -12.27 3.01
N LEU A 115 -10.18 -13.24 2.32
CA LEU A 115 -10.87 -14.19 1.45
C LEU A 115 -11.76 -15.18 2.24
N GLU A 116 -11.25 -15.76 3.33
CA GLU A 116 -12.04 -16.59 4.27
C GLU A 116 -13.18 -15.78 4.93
N SER A 117 -12.90 -14.53 5.31
CA SER A 117 -13.90 -13.65 5.93
C SER A 117 -14.96 -13.16 4.95
N GLY A 118 -14.65 -13.08 3.65
CA GLY A 118 -15.55 -12.59 2.60
C GLY A 118 -15.95 -11.12 2.78
N LEU A 119 -15.04 -10.32 3.35
CA LEU A 119 -15.15 -8.87 3.56
C LEU A 119 -14.78 -8.08 2.28
#